data_AF-A0A2W4TJ71-F1
#
_entry.id   AF-A0A2W4TJ71-F1
#
_cell.length_a   1.000
_cell.length_b   1.000
_cell.length_c   1.000
_cell.angle_alpha   90.00
_cell.angle_beta   90.00
_cell.angle_gamma   90.00
#
_symmetry.space_group_name_H-M   'P 1'
#
loop_
_entity.id
_entity.type
_entity.pdbx_description
1 polymer ?
#
loop_
_entity_poly.entity_id
_entity_poly.type
_entity_poly.pdbx_seq_one_letter_code
_entity_poly.pdbx_strand_id
1 'polypeptide(L)'
;MNDLRSLLIDCRIELRKLSRDFQKTELCERLDLAIQAQANAPRAPHTAAEVNEAAPGLAPEKGQTVSQVALAWQTAVRDLKFSDPAIYARLGEKVMRLLAAKTLVDPATEIVQLEKQVAELRHSIDTQAKDQQAMAAERDALLGSLANAVPKLKDSGDRLAVALARVAWLKAEAEKAAGAGIKPGAARAPEPQDTVPSTLLLTAAAAGAATFTREQREWCVGEAMVLTGFQLTPVELLEKGDTHIAKLILQARQGA
;
A
#
# COMPACT_ATOMS: atom_id res chain seq x y z
N MET A 1 7.15 20.12 29.78
CA MET A 1 7.54 19.05 28.83
C MET A 1 7.72 17.79 29.65
N ASN A 2 6.90 16.76 29.42
CA ASN A 2 6.90 15.56 30.25
C ASN A 2 8.23 14.82 30.09
N ASP A 3 8.86 14.48 31.22
CA ASP A 3 10.09 13.71 31.26
C ASP A 3 9.88 12.37 30.55
N LEU A 4 10.77 12.01 29.63
CA LEU A 4 10.68 10.80 28.79
C LEU A 4 10.48 9.54 29.63
N ARG A 5 11.06 9.52 30.84
CA ARG A 5 10.86 8.46 31.83
C ARG A 5 9.39 8.30 32.22
N SER A 6 8.69 9.40 32.50
CA SER A 6 7.28 9.37 32.90
C SER A 6 6.41 8.81 31.78
N LEU A 7 6.69 9.21 30.52
CA LEU A 7 5.95 8.69 29.37
C LEU A 7 6.14 7.18 29.18
N LEU A 8 7.36 6.67 29.37
CA LEU A 8 7.64 5.23 29.29
C LEU A 8 6.95 4.43 30.41
N ILE A 9 6.84 5.02 31.61
CA ILE A 9 6.10 4.41 32.71
C ILE A 9 4.60 4.34 32.39
N ASP A 10 4.03 5.41 31.85
CA ASP A 10 2.61 5.46 31.45
C ASP A 10 2.31 4.45 30.32
N CYS A 11 3.18 4.37 29.30
CA CYS A 11 3.08 3.36 28.24
C CYS A 11 3.11 1.92 28.81
N ARG A 12 3.97 1.64 29.79
CA ARG A 12 4.04 0.33 30.45
C ARG A 12 2.74 0.00 31.20
N ILE A 13 2.13 0.99 31.86
CA ILE A 13 0.88 0.83 32.60
C ILE A 13 -0.27 0.51 31.63
N GLU A 14 -0.39 1.22 30.53
CA GLU A 14 -1.43 0.99 29.53
C GLU A 14 -1.27 -0.36 28.80
N LEU A 15 -0.04 -0.75 28.45
CA LEU A 15 0.23 -2.04 27.82
C LEU A 15 -0.10 -3.24 28.73
N ARG A 16 0.08 -3.08 30.05
CA ARG A 16 -0.34 -4.08 31.03
C ARG A 16 -1.87 -4.24 31.12
N LYS A 17 -2.63 -3.16 30.88
CA LYS A 17 -4.10 -3.22 30.85
C LYS A 17 -4.62 -3.92 29.59
N LEU A 18 -3.95 -3.69 28.45
CA LEU A 18 -4.37 -4.21 27.15
C LEU A 18 -3.95 -5.67 26.90
N SER A 19 -2.89 -6.15 27.56
CA SER A 19 -2.39 -7.52 27.38
C SER A 19 -2.16 -8.23 28.73
N ARG A 20 -2.87 -9.35 28.93
CA ARG A 20 -2.85 -10.15 30.18
C ARG A 20 -1.50 -10.79 30.51
N ASP A 21 -0.69 -11.10 29.50
CA ASP A 21 0.64 -11.73 29.65
C ASP A 21 1.77 -10.78 29.26
N PHE A 22 1.53 -9.46 29.25
CA PHE A 22 2.52 -8.45 28.86
C PHE A 22 3.85 -8.60 29.60
N GLN A 23 3.83 -8.97 30.88
CA GLN A 23 5.02 -9.15 31.71
C GLN A 23 5.95 -10.28 31.24
N LYS A 24 5.47 -11.22 30.41
CA LYS A 24 6.28 -12.32 29.85
C LYS A 24 6.82 -12.00 28.45
N THR A 25 6.55 -10.79 27.93
CA THR A 25 6.94 -10.41 26.58
C THR A 25 8.28 -9.70 26.58
N GLU A 26 9.07 -9.89 25.52
CA GLU A 26 10.33 -9.15 25.30
C GLU A 26 10.12 -7.64 25.29
N LEU A 27 8.92 -7.18 24.92
CA LEU A 27 8.58 -5.75 24.91
C LEU A 27 8.58 -5.16 26.33
N CYS A 28 8.12 -5.92 27.33
CA CYS A 28 8.18 -5.48 28.74
C CYS A 28 9.63 -5.36 29.21
N GLU A 29 10.49 -6.33 28.86
CA GLU A 29 11.92 -6.29 29.18
C GLU A 29 12.62 -5.09 28.54
N ARG A 30 12.36 -4.82 27.26
CA ARG A 30 12.91 -3.66 26.54
C ARG A 30 12.44 -2.33 27.12
N LEU A 31 11.17 -2.23 27.52
CA LEU A 31 10.63 -1.04 28.18
C LEU A 31 11.24 -0.85 29.58
N ASP A 32 11.41 -1.91 30.35
CA ASP A 32 12.04 -1.84 31.68
C ASP A 32 13.52 -1.43 31.60
N LEU A 33 14.25 -1.95 30.61
CA LEU A 33 15.63 -1.52 30.32
C LEU A 33 15.70 -0.05 29.90
N ALA A 34 14.77 0.42 29.05
CA ALA A 34 14.72 1.82 28.63
C ALA A 34 14.38 2.76 29.81
N ILE A 35 13.46 2.38 30.69
CA ILE A 35 13.12 3.14 31.90
C ILE A 35 14.33 3.22 32.84
N GLN A 36 15.08 2.13 33.02
CA GLN A 36 16.31 2.12 33.82
C GLN A 36 17.43 2.96 33.18
N ALA A 37 17.61 2.89 31.86
CA ALA A 37 18.58 3.71 31.15
C ALA A 37 18.29 5.21 31.31
N GLN A 38 17.00 5.60 31.27
CA GLN A 38 16.59 6.99 31.53
C GLN A 38 16.71 7.39 33.01
N ALA A 39 16.61 6.44 33.94
CA ALA A 39 16.88 6.69 35.37
C ALA A 39 18.35 7.03 35.63
N ASN A 40 19.24 6.33 34.92
CA ASN A 40 20.68 6.39 35.10
C ASN A 40 21.35 7.39 34.16
N ALA A 41 20.60 7.99 33.23
CA ALA A 41 21.10 9.03 32.35
C ALA A 41 21.45 10.27 33.20
N PRO A 42 22.70 10.78 33.15
CA PRO A 42 23.03 12.04 33.79
C PRO A 42 22.15 13.11 33.16
N ARG A 43 21.32 13.75 33.99
CA ARG A 43 20.38 14.80 33.58
C ARG A 43 21.17 15.95 32.95
N ALA A 44 21.26 15.94 31.62
CA ALA A 44 21.83 17.05 30.89
C ALA A 44 20.94 18.28 31.13
N PRO A 45 21.48 19.42 31.59
CA PRO A 45 20.67 20.59 31.81
C PRO A 45 20.14 21.09 30.47
N HIS A 46 18.82 21.16 30.36
CA HIS A 46 18.14 21.90 29.32
C HIS A 46 18.49 23.40 29.47
N THR A 47 18.85 23.99 28.34
CA THR A 47 19.30 25.37 28.11
C THR A 47 18.47 26.45 28.82
N ALA A 48 19.14 27.33 29.56
CA ALA A 48 18.84 28.77 29.61
C ALA A 48 20.05 29.51 30.19
N ALA A 49 20.31 30.70 29.66
CA ALA A 49 21.37 31.59 30.11
C ALA A 49 21.28 31.89 31.60
N GLU A 50 22.41 31.76 32.30
CA GLU A 50 22.69 32.52 33.52
C GLU A 50 24.21 32.65 33.67
N VAL A 51 24.66 33.88 33.48
CA VAL A 51 25.99 34.37 33.85
C VAL A 51 26.10 34.20 35.37
N ASN A 52 27.06 33.39 35.83
CA ASN A 52 27.45 33.41 37.23
C ASN A 52 28.97 33.45 37.30
N GLU A 53 29.50 34.67 37.40
CA GLU A 53 30.79 34.92 38.02
C GLU A 53 30.67 34.56 39.51
N ALA A 54 31.43 33.58 39.99
CA ALA A 54 32.25 33.69 41.21
C ALA A 54 32.89 32.34 41.62
N ALA A 55 34.23 32.40 41.76
CA ALA A 55 35.14 31.56 42.54
C ALA A 55 35.72 30.26 41.94
N PRO A 56 37.02 30.00 42.20
CA PRO A 56 37.94 29.43 41.23
C PRO A 56 38.21 27.95 41.51
N GLY A 57 37.89 27.11 40.54
CA GLY A 57 38.25 25.70 40.57
C GLY A 57 38.14 25.15 39.16
N LEU A 58 39.27 25.17 38.45
CA LEU A 58 39.55 24.56 37.15
C LEU A 58 38.32 23.92 36.47
N ALA A 59 37.67 24.68 35.59
CA ALA A 59 36.73 24.10 34.65
C ALA A 59 37.48 23.05 33.81
N PRO A 60 36.99 21.80 33.72
CA PRO A 60 37.53 20.86 32.75
C PRO A 60 37.26 21.47 31.38
N GLU A 61 38.31 21.66 30.56
CA GLU A 61 38.14 22.14 29.20
C GLU A 61 37.12 21.24 28.50
N LYS A 62 35.96 21.81 28.17
CA LYS A 62 34.95 21.11 27.38
C LYS A 62 35.55 20.92 26.00
N GLY A 63 36.19 19.77 25.78
CA GLY A 63 36.73 19.39 24.48
C GLY A 63 35.66 19.55 23.41
N GLN A 64 36.03 20.14 22.27
CA GLN A 64 35.10 20.35 21.17
C GLN A 64 34.62 19.00 20.65
N THR A 65 33.32 18.89 20.39
CA THR A 65 32.77 17.65 19.85
C THR A 65 33.21 17.49 18.39
N VAL A 66 33.26 16.25 17.92
CA VAL A 66 33.58 15.94 16.51
C VAL A 66 32.67 16.72 15.55
N SER A 67 31.37 16.83 15.88
CA SER A 67 30.41 17.58 15.08
C SER A 67 30.70 19.09 15.05
N GLN A 68 31.13 19.68 16.17
CA GLN A 68 31.50 21.10 16.23
C GLN A 68 32.76 21.38 15.39
N VAL A 69 33.77 20.51 15.50
CA VAL A 69 35.00 20.61 14.71
C VAL A 69 34.69 20.45 13.22
N ALA A 70 33.86 19.48 12.85
CA ALA A 70 33.45 19.26 11.46
C ALA A 70 32.69 20.47 10.87
N LEU A 71 31.76 21.06 11.63
CA LEU A 71 31.02 22.24 11.20
C LEU A 71 31.96 23.45 11.02
N ALA A 72 32.88 23.68 11.96
CA ALA A 72 33.87 24.75 11.86
C ALA A 72 34.75 24.58 10.61
N TRP A 73 35.22 23.35 10.34
CA TRP A 73 35.96 23.05 9.12
C TRP A 73 35.13 23.26 7.85
N GLN A 74 33.86 22.88 7.82
CA GLN A 74 32.98 23.13 6.67
C GLN A 74 32.82 24.62 6.38
N THR A 75 32.61 25.44 7.42
CA THR A 75 32.50 26.90 7.28
C THR A 75 33.81 27.50 6.77
N ALA A 76 34.94 27.16 7.40
CA ALA A 76 36.25 27.65 6.98
C ALA A 76 36.60 27.24 5.54
N VAL A 77 36.25 26.01 5.13
CA VAL A 77 36.46 25.52 3.76
C VAL A 77 35.56 26.22 2.74
N ARG A 78 34.33 26.60 3.13
CA ARG A 78 33.46 27.44 2.28
C ARG A 78 34.06 28.82 2.07
N ASP A 79 34.54 29.47 3.12
CA ASP A 79 35.18 30.78 3.00
C ASP A 79 36.45 30.69 2.15
N LEU A 80 37.26 29.64 2.37
CA LEU A 80 38.47 29.37 1.59
C LEU A 80 38.20 29.18 0.09
N LYS A 81 37.04 28.60 -0.27
CA LYS A 81 36.62 28.45 -1.67
C LYS A 81 36.51 29.79 -2.39
N PHE A 82 36.12 30.84 -1.68
CA PHE A 82 35.96 32.18 -2.22
C PHE A 82 37.19 33.07 -2.01
N SER A 83 37.91 32.93 -0.90
CA SER A 83 39.11 33.72 -0.62
C SER A 83 40.32 33.24 -1.41
N ASP A 84 40.56 31.92 -1.46
CA ASP A 84 41.77 31.32 -2.05
C ASP A 84 41.44 30.03 -2.83
N PRO A 85 40.88 30.16 -4.06
CA PRO A 85 40.43 29.02 -4.86
C PRO A 85 41.53 27.99 -5.17
N ALA A 86 42.79 28.43 -5.28
CA ALA A 86 43.93 27.55 -5.56
C ALA A 86 44.26 26.63 -4.38
N ILE A 87 44.15 27.13 -3.14
CA ILE A 87 44.37 26.34 -1.93
C ILE A 87 43.20 25.36 -1.75
N TYR A 88 41.98 25.84 -1.97
CA TYR A 88 40.77 25.00 -1.96
C TYR A 88 40.89 23.82 -2.94
N ALA A 89 41.34 24.04 -4.17
CA ALA A 89 41.53 22.98 -5.17
C ALA A 89 42.54 21.91 -4.71
N ARG A 90 43.72 22.33 -4.23
CA ARG A 90 44.75 21.40 -3.71
C ARG A 90 44.28 20.61 -2.49
N LEU A 91 43.54 21.28 -1.59
CA LEU A 91 42.95 20.62 -0.42
C LEU A 91 41.91 19.58 -0.87
N GLY A 92 41.07 19.92 -1.85
CA GLY A 92 40.10 19.01 -2.47
C GLY A 92 40.76 17.77 -3.07
N GLU A 93 41.83 17.92 -3.83
CA GLU A 93 42.62 16.79 -4.37
C GLU A 93 43.17 15.89 -3.26
N LYS A 94 43.69 16.48 -2.19
CA LYS A 94 44.22 15.74 -1.04
C LYS A 94 43.11 14.97 -0.31
N VAL A 95 41.94 15.59 -0.13
CA VAL A 95 40.77 14.94 0.47
C VAL A 95 40.29 13.77 -0.38
N MET A 96 40.16 13.95 -1.70
CA MET A 96 39.82 12.87 -2.64
C MET A 96 40.81 11.70 -2.55
N ARG A 97 42.11 11.99 -2.46
CA ARG A 97 43.15 10.97 -2.28
C ARG A 97 43.02 10.21 -0.96
N LEU A 98 42.76 10.93 0.15
CA LEU A 98 42.60 10.32 1.48
C LEU A 98 41.34 9.46 1.58
N LEU A 99 40.26 9.87 0.92
CA LEU A 99 39.01 9.11 0.86
C LEU A 99 39.01 8.02 -0.22
N ALA A 100 40.08 7.91 -1.01
CA ALA A 100 40.15 7.05 -2.20
C ALA A 100 38.96 7.26 -3.17
N ALA A 101 38.45 8.49 -3.25
CA ALA A 101 37.31 8.87 -4.07
C ALA A 101 37.78 9.61 -5.33
N LYS A 102 37.21 9.29 -6.50
CA LYS A 102 37.51 9.98 -7.76
C LYS A 102 36.80 11.33 -7.89
N THR A 103 35.67 11.48 -7.22
CA THR A 103 34.82 12.67 -7.26
C THR A 103 34.14 12.83 -5.92
N LEU A 104 34.00 14.07 -5.46
CA LEU A 104 33.19 14.40 -4.29
C LEU A 104 31.88 15.00 -4.81
N VAL A 105 30.76 14.39 -4.43
CA VAL A 105 29.45 15.01 -4.65
C VAL A 105 29.33 16.16 -3.67
N ASP A 106 28.78 17.29 -4.14
CA ASP A 106 28.49 18.40 -3.24
C ASP A 106 27.42 17.98 -2.23
N PRO A 107 27.71 17.96 -0.91
CA PRO A 107 26.76 17.49 0.09
C PRO A 107 25.45 18.29 0.08
N ALA A 108 25.47 19.56 -0.34
CA ALA A 108 24.24 20.34 -0.49
C ALA A 108 23.34 19.80 -1.61
N THR A 109 23.94 19.33 -2.71
CA THR A 109 23.20 18.72 -3.83
C THR A 109 22.66 17.35 -3.43
N GLU A 110 23.44 16.55 -2.69
CA GLU A 110 23.01 15.26 -2.18
C GLU A 110 21.85 15.38 -1.19
N ILE A 111 21.90 16.35 -0.26
CA ILE A 111 20.80 16.62 0.68
C ILE A 111 19.51 16.93 -0.08
N VAL A 112 19.55 17.82 -1.07
CA VAL A 112 18.37 18.17 -1.88
C VAL A 112 17.81 16.95 -2.63
N GLN A 113 18.68 16.09 -3.16
CA GLN A 113 18.25 14.86 -3.83
C GLN A 113 17.61 13.86 -2.85
N LEU A 114 18.22 13.67 -1.68
CA LEU A 114 17.69 12.78 -0.65
C LEU A 114 16.38 13.29 -0.06
N GLU A 115 16.24 14.61 0.16
CA GLU A 115 14.98 15.23 0.59
C GLU A 115 13.87 14.99 -0.44
N LYS A 116 14.18 15.13 -1.73
CA LYS A 116 13.24 14.81 -2.81
C LYS A 116 12.83 13.34 -2.79
N GLN A 117 13.79 12.41 -2.68
CA GLN A 117 13.50 10.97 -2.62
C GLN A 117 12.65 10.62 -1.39
N VAL A 118 12.94 11.22 -0.23
CA VAL A 118 12.16 11.03 0.99
C VAL A 118 10.74 11.57 0.81
N ALA A 119 10.56 12.72 0.16
CA ALA A 119 9.24 13.27 -0.13
C ALA A 119 8.43 12.36 -1.08
N GLU A 120 9.07 11.84 -2.13
CA GLU A 120 8.45 10.89 -3.08
C GLU A 120 8.05 9.59 -2.38
N LEU A 121 8.93 9.02 -1.55
CA LEU A 121 8.63 7.80 -0.79
C LEU A 121 7.49 8.01 0.21
N ARG A 122 7.47 9.15 0.93
CA ARG A 122 6.36 9.49 1.83
C ARG A 122 5.05 9.58 1.07
N HIS A 123 5.05 10.24 -0.09
CA HIS A 123 3.86 10.34 -0.93
C HIS A 123 3.38 8.96 -1.43
N SER A 124 4.32 8.07 -1.78
CA SER A 124 3.99 6.69 -2.16
C SER A 124 3.38 5.90 -1.01
N ILE A 125 3.92 6.04 0.20
CA ILE A 125 3.41 5.38 1.41
C ILE A 125 1.99 5.88 1.73
N ASP A 126 1.77 7.20 1.68
CA ASP A 126 0.45 7.78 1.95
C ASP A 126 -0.60 7.33 0.93
N THR A 127 -0.21 7.24 -0.35
CA THR A 127 -1.09 6.73 -1.41
C THR A 127 -1.41 5.26 -1.17
N GLN A 128 -0.39 4.43 -0.90
CA GLN A 128 -0.59 3.01 -0.63
C GLN A 128 -1.45 2.77 0.62
N ALA A 129 -1.30 3.59 1.66
CA ALA A 129 -2.12 3.51 2.87
C ALA A 129 -3.60 3.82 2.58
N LYS A 130 -3.87 4.83 1.74
CA LYS A 130 -5.23 5.16 1.28
C LYS A 130 -5.84 4.01 0.47
N ASP A 131 -5.06 3.42 -0.43
CA ASP A 131 -5.52 2.29 -1.25
C ASP A 131 -5.84 1.07 -0.37
N GLN A 132 -4.98 0.75 0.60
CA GLN A 132 -5.24 -0.32 1.56
C GLN A 132 -6.49 -0.07 2.40
N GLN A 133 -6.73 1.18 2.81
CA GLN A 133 -7.94 1.56 3.55
C GLN A 133 -9.20 1.43 2.69
N ALA A 134 -9.14 1.85 1.41
CA ALA A 134 -10.24 1.69 0.47
C ALA A 134 -10.59 0.21 0.25
N MET A 135 -9.58 -0.63 -0.01
CA MET A 135 -9.75 -2.08 -0.16
C MET A 135 -10.31 -2.74 1.11
N ALA A 136 -9.88 -2.28 2.29
CA ALA A 136 -10.42 -2.78 3.56
C ALA A 136 -11.89 -2.41 3.74
N ALA A 137 -12.30 -1.19 3.36
CA ALA A 137 -13.68 -0.74 3.42
C ALA A 137 -14.58 -1.51 2.44
N GLU A 138 -14.13 -1.73 1.20
CA GLU A 138 -14.84 -2.55 0.20
C GLU A 138 -15.01 -3.99 0.69
N ARG A 139 -13.94 -4.59 1.22
CA ARG A 139 -13.99 -5.93 1.81
C ARG A 139 -15.01 -5.99 2.96
N ASP A 140 -14.99 -5.04 3.87
CA ASP A 140 -15.90 -5.03 5.03
C ASP A 140 -17.36 -4.83 4.59
N ALA A 141 -17.61 -4.04 3.55
CA ALA A 141 -18.94 -3.91 2.94
C ALA A 141 -19.44 -5.23 2.32
N LEU A 142 -18.58 -5.95 1.58
CA LEU A 142 -18.92 -7.26 1.03
C LEU A 142 -19.20 -8.30 2.11
N LEU A 143 -18.37 -8.34 3.16
CA LEU A 143 -18.56 -9.24 4.30
C LEU A 143 -19.87 -8.93 5.04
N GLY A 144 -20.20 -7.65 5.22
CA GLY A 144 -21.46 -7.21 5.80
C GLY A 144 -22.68 -7.60 4.95
N SER A 145 -22.59 -7.45 3.62
CA SER A 145 -23.66 -7.87 2.70
C SER A 145 -23.88 -9.40 2.76
N LEU A 146 -22.81 -10.20 2.81
CA LEU A 146 -22.90 -11.65 3.00
C LEU A 146 -23.51 -12.02 4.36
N ALA A 147 -23.15 -11.30 5.43
CA ALA A 147 -23.74 -11.52 6.75
C ALA A 147 -25.24 -11.24 6.77
N ASN A 148 -25.68 -10.17 6.10
CA ASN A 148 -27.10 -9.82 5.97
C ASN A 148 -27.87 -10.84 5.12
N ALA A 149 -27.26 -11.36 4.05
CA ALA A 149 -27.87 -12.38 3.20
C ALA A 149 -28.00 -13.74 3.92
N VAL A 150 -27.05 -14.07 4.81
CA VAL A 150 -27.03 -15.34 5.55
C VAL A 150 -26.83 -15.12 7.06
N PRO A 151 -27.86 -14.63 7.76
CA PRO A 151 -27.77 -14.33 9.19
C PRO A 151 -27.75 -15.60 10.07
N LYS A 152 -28.11 -16.75 9.51
CA LYS A 152 -28.18 -18.05 10.21
C LYS A 152 -26.80 -18.60 10.58
N LEU A 153 -25.74 -18.19 9.87
CA LEU A 153 -24.38 -18.58 10.16
C LEU A 153 -23.77 -17.65 11.21
N LYS A 154 -23.31 -18.24 12.31
CA LYS A 154 -22.69 -17.52 13.42
C LYS A 154 -21.33 -16.95 13.00
N ASP A 155 -21.07 -15.71 13.37
CA ASP A 155 -19.74 -15.12 13.20
C ASP A 155 -18.72 -15.81 14.12
N SER A 156 -17.54 -16.07 13.56
CA SER A 156 -16.37 -16.61 14.25
C SER A 156 -15.19 -15.64 14.13
N GLY A 157 -14.08 -15.92 14.82
CA GLY A 157 -12.88 -15.07 14.77
C GLY A 157 -12.25 -14.98 13.37
N ASP A 158 -12.44 -15.99 12.52
CA ASP A 158 -12.01 -15.97 11.13
C ASP A 158 -13.14 -15.49 10.22
N ARG A 159 -13.11 -14.20 9.88
CA ARG A 159 -14.12 -13.55 9.04
C ARG A 159 -14.14 -14.11 7.61
N LEU A 160 -13.00 -14.56 7.10
CA LEU A 160 -12.87 -15.03 5.71
C LEU A 160 -13.42 -16.45 5.59
N ALA A 161 -13.12 -17.33 6.55
CA ALA A 161 -13.73 -18.65 6.63
C ALA A 161 -15.26 -18.57 6.77
N VAL A 162 -15.77 -17.64 7.58
CA VAL A 162 -17.22 -17.43 7.74
C VAL A 162 -17.86 -16.95 6.44
N ALA A 163 -17.23 -16.01 5.73
CA ALA A 163 -17.74 -15.54 4.44
C ALA A 163 -17.77 -16.65 3.38
N LEU A 164 -16.72 -17.47 3.30
CA LEU A 164 -16.71 -18.64 2.42
C LEU A 164 -17.81 -19.63 2.77
N ALA A 165 -18.06 -19.87 4.07
CA ALA A 165 -19.16 -20.71 4.52
C ALA A 165 -20.53 -20.13 4.13
N ARG A 166 -20.71 -18.80 4.22
CA ARG A 166 -21.93 -18.11 3.78
C ARG A 166 -22.14 -18.25 2.27
N VAL A 167 -21.09 -18.09 1.47
CA VAL A 167 -21.14 -18.31 0.01
C VAL A 167 -21.50 -19.76 -0.33
N ALA A 168 -20.89 -20.73 0.35
CA ALA A 168 -21.21 -22.15 0.16
C ALA A 168 -22.67 -22.46 0.51
N TRP A 169 -23.19 -21.85 1.59
CA TRP A 169 -24.59 -21.99 1.98
C TRP A 169 -25.54 -21.42 0.92
N LEU A 170 -25.27 -20.21 0.40
CA LEU A 170 -26.08 -19.61 -0.68
C LEU A 170 -26.10 -20.48 -1.94
N LYS A 171 -24.97 -21.07 -2.33
CA LYS A 171 -24.90 -22.01 -3.47
C LYS A 171 -25.76 -23.24 -3.24
N ALA A 172 -25.64 -23.88 -2.07
CA ALA A 172 -26.43 -25.06 -1.74
C ALA A 172 -27.95 -24.74 -1.71
N GLU A 173 -28.33 -23.55 -1.25
CA GLU A 173 -29.74 -23.14 -1.23
C GLU A 173 -30.27 -22.83 -2.64
N ALA A 174 -29.45 -22.23 -3.51
CA ALA A 174 -29.78 -22.02 -4.91
C ALA A 174 -29.93 -23.34 -5.68
N GLU A 175 -29.07 -24.34 -5.42
CA GLU A 175 -29.17 -25.68 -6.01
C GLU A 175 -30.44 -26.41 -5.56
N LYS A 176 -30.83 -26.29 -4.29
CA LYS A 176 -32.11 -26.82 -3.80
C LYS A 176 -33.31 -26.13 -4.46
N ALA A 177 -33.24 -24.81 -4.65
CA ALA A 177 -34.28 -24.06 -5.34
C ALA A 177 -34.36 -24.44 -6.84
N ALA A 178 -33.24 -24.77 -7.48
CA ALA A 178 -33.21 -25.27 -8.86
C ALA A 178 -33.75 -26.70 -8.99
N GLY A 179 -33.58 -27.55 -7.97
CA GLY A 179 -34.15 -28.90 -7.90
C GLY A 179 -35.65 -28.93 -7.57
N ALA A 180 -36.17 -27.87 -6.96
CA ALA A 180 -37.58 -27.70 -6.63
C ALA A 180 -38.34 -26.93 -7.73
N GLY A 181 -38.56 -27.57 -8.88
CA GLY A 181 -39.58 -27.19 -9.86
C GLY A 181 -39.56 -25.72 -10.33
N ILE A 182 -38.88 -25.48 -11.45
CA ILE A 182 -38.88 -24.22 -12.19
C ILE A 182 -40.32 -23.73 -12.43
N LYS A 183 -40.72 -22.65 -11.75
CA LYS A 183 -41.57 -21.62 -12.36
C LYS A 183 -40.63 -20.50 -12.81
N PRO A 184 -40.66 -20.07 -14.09
CA PRO A 184 -39.79 -19.00 -14.56
C PRO A 184 -40.21 -17.70 -13.89
N GLY A 185 -39.43 -17.30 -12.88
CA GLY A 185 -39.60 -16.06 -12.13
C GLY A 185 -38.97 -14.88 -12.87
N ALA A 186 -39.74 -13.79 -12.91
CA ALA A 186 -39.42 -12.42 -13.31
C ALA A 186 -37.96 -12.11 -13.67
N ALA A 187 -37.75 -11.66 -14.90
CA ALA A 187 -36.49 -11.14 -15.43
C ALA A 187 -35.92 -10.03 -14.52
N ARG A 188 -34.75 -10.30 -13.95
CA ARG A 188 -33.86 -9.30 -13.34
C ARG A 188 -33.43 -8.32 -14.43
N ALA A 189 -33.37 -7.03 -14.11
CA ALA A 189 -32.84 -6.02 -15.04
C ALA A 189 -31.36 -6.34 -15.34
N PRO A 190 -30.96 -6.45 -16.63
CA PRO A 190 -29.60 -6.86 -17.00
C PRO A 190 -28.58 -5.80 -16.60
N GLU A 191 -27.53 -6.21 -15.90
CA GLU A 191 -26.38 -5.36 -15.59
C GLU A 191 -25.48 -5.23 -16.83
N PRO A 192 -24.63 -4.18 -16.97
CA PRO A 192 -23.79 -3.98 -18.16
C PRO A 192 -22.85 -5.16 -18.45
N GLN A 193 -22.44 -5.90 -17.41
CA GLN A 193 -21.62 -7.10 -17.53
C GLN A 193 -22.38 -8.31 -18.11
N ASP A 194 -23.71 -8.31 -18.08
CA ASP A 194 -24.54 -9.37 -18.66
C ASP A 194 -24.67 -9.23 -20.19
N THR A 195 -24.29 -8.06 -20.74
CA THR A 195 -24.38 -7.75 -22.17
C THR A 195 -23.22 -8.35 -22.97
N VAL A 196 -22.04 -8.50 -22.37
CA VAL A 196 -20.87 -9.11 -23.02
C VAL A 196 -20.86 -10.62 -22.72
N PRO A 197 -21.00 -11.50 -23.72
CA PRO A 197 -20.96 -12.93 -23.50
C PRO A 197 -19.59 -13.40 -23.01
N SER A 198 -19.58 -14.24 -21.97
CA SER A 198 -18.37 -14.90 -21.49
C SER A 198 -17.83 -15.89 -22.52
N THR A 199 -16.53 -16.23 -22.44
CA THR A 199 -15.90 -17.22 -23.33
C THR A 199 -16.57 -18.60 -23.24
N LEU A 200 -17.08 -18.98 -22.06
CA LEU A 200 -17.85 -20.22 -21.88
C LEU A 200 -19.19 -20.17 -22.64
N LEU A 201 -19.87 -19.04 -22.64
CA LEU A 201 -21.12 -18.87 -23.37
C LEU A 201 -20.89 -18.85 -24.89
N LEU A 202 -19.85 -18.18 -25.37
CA LEU A 202 -19.47 -18.19 -26.79
C LEU A 202 -19.13 -19.60 -27.28
N THR A 203 -18.38 -20.38 -26.50
CA THR A 203 -18.03 -21.77 -26.86
C THR A 203 -19.26 -22.68 -26.87
N ALA A 204 -20.16 -22.55 -25.90
CA ALA A 204 -21.43 -23.27 -25.88
C ALA A 204 -22.34 -22.89 -27.08
N ALA A 205 -22.44 -21.59 -27.40
CA ALA A 205 -23.23 -21.12 -28.54
C ALA A 205 -22.64 -21.56 -29.89
N ALA A 206 -21.31 -21.55 -30.03
CA ALA A 206 -20.61 -22.05 -31.22
C ALA A 206 -20.78 -23.58 -31.42
N ALA A 207 -20.97 -24.32 -30.33
CA ALA A 207 -21.33 -25.74 -30.34
C ALA A 207 -22.83 -25.99 -30.56
N GLY A 208 -23.67 -24.94 -30.60
CA GLY A 208 -25.13 -25.05 -30.69
C GLY A 208 -25.79 -25.51 -29.39
N ALA A 209 -25.06 -25.54 -28.27
CA ALA A 209 -25.54 -25.98 -26.96
C ALA A 209 -26.18 -24.84 -26.13
N ALA A 210 -26.06 -23.58 -26.59
CA ALA A 210 -26.66 -22.41 -25.96
C ALA A 210 -27.09 -21.37 -27.00
N THR A 211 -28.03 -20.49 -26.64
CA THR A 211 -28.48 -19.35 -27.44
C THR A 211 -28.22 -18.05 -26.68
N PHE A 212 -27.95 -16.97 -27.40
CA PHE A 212 -27.74 -15.66 -26.76
C PHE A 212 -29.07 -15.06 -26.28
N THR A 213 -29.00 -14.25 -25.22
CA THR A 213 -30.09 -13.31 -24.92
C THR A 213 -30.16 -12.24 -26.02
N ARG A 214 -31.23 -11.44 -26.04
CA ARG A 214 -31.38 -10.37 -27.03
C ARG A 214 -30.23 -9.37 -26.97
N GLU A 215 -29.88 -8.93 -25.77
CA GLU A 215 -28.83 -7.94 -25.52
C GLU A 215 -27.45 -8.48 -25.89
N GLN A 216 -27.18 -9.75 -25.54
CA GLN A 216 -25.95 -10.45 -25.93
C GLN A 216 -25.85 -10.65 -27.44
N ARG A 217 -26.97 -10.92 -28.11
CA ARG A 217 -27.03 -11.05 -29.55
C ARG A 217 -26.74 -9.71 -30.23
N GLU A 218 -27.35 -8.63 -29.76
CA GLU A 218 -27.11 -7.28 -30.29
C GLU A 218 -25.62 -6.90 -30.16
N TRP A 219 -25.00 -7.21 -29.02
CA TRP A 219 -23.55 -7.03 -28.84
C TRP A 219 -22.72 -7.92 -29.79
N CYS A 220 -23.03 -9.22 -29.84
CA CYS A 220 -22.33 -10.18 -30.71
C CYS A 220 -22.42 -9.83 -32.20
N VAL A 221 -23.56 -9.31 -32.64
CA VAL A 221 -23.75 -8.84 -34.03
C VAL A 221 -22.83 -7.64 -34.29
N GLY A 222 -22.81 -6.65 -33.39
CA GLY A 222 -21.91 -5.50 -33.52
C GLY A 222 -20.44 -5.91 -33.58
N GLU A 223 -20.01 -6.81 -32.71
CA GLU A 223 -18.64 -7.33 -32.70
C GLU A 223 -18.31 -8.11 -33.99
N ALA A 224 -19.21 -8.99 -34.44
CA ALA A 224 -19.01 -9.75 -35.67
C ALA A 224 -18.97 -8.87 -36.92
N MET A 225 -19.70 -7.74 -36.94
CA MET A 225 -19.59 -6.76 -38.02
C MET A 225 -18.19 -6.14 -38.06
N VAL A 226 -17.64 -5.77 -36.90
CA VAL A 226 -16.28 -5.22 -36.83
C VAL A 226 -15.26 -6.26 -37.29
N LEU A 227 -15.38 -7.51 -36.83
CA LEU A 227 -14.46 -8.59 -37.18
C LEU A 227 -14.51 -8.98 -38.65
N THR A 228 -15.66 -8.82 -39.31
CA THR A 228 -15.80 -9.07 -40.75
C THR A 228 -15.52 -7.83 -41.60
N GLY A 229 -15.08 -6.72 -40.99
CA GLY A 229 -14.83 -5.46 -41.69
C GLY A 229 -16.07 -4.89 -42.37
N PHE A 230 -17.24 -5.06 -41.76
CA PHE A 230 -18.56 -4.65 -42.27
C PHE A 230 -18.96 -5.30 -43.61
N GLN A 231 -18.35 -6.44 -43.96
CA GLN A 231 -18.75 -7.21 -45.15
C GLN A 231 -20.09 -7.92 -44.98
N LEU A 232 -20.52 -8.15 -43.73
CA LEU A 232 -21.83 -8.71 -43.41
C LEU A 232 -22.67 -7.66 -42.68
N THR A 233 -23.91 -7.51 -43.13
CA THR A 233 -24.91 -6.66 -42.48
C THR A 233 -25.49 -7.34 -41.23
N PRO A 234 -26.09 -6.57 -40.29
CA PRO A 234 -26.76 -7.15 -39.13
C PRO A 234 -27.80 -8.22 -39.49
N VAL A 235 -28.54 -8.00 -40.58
CA VAL A 235 -29.60 -8.91 -41.04
C VAL A 235 -29.00 -10.24 -41.50
N GLU A 236 -27.96 -10.18 -42.34
CA GLU A 236 -27.26 -11.38 -42.83
C GLU A 236 -26.60 -12.17 -41.70
N LEU A 237 -26.10 -11.49 -40.65
CA LEU A 237 -25.56 -12.15 -39.46
C LEU A 237 -26.65 -12.87 -38.66
N LEU A 238 -27.81 -12.23 -38.48
CA LEU A 238 -28.95 -12.82 -37.79
C LEU A 238 -29.53 -14.02 -38.54
N GLU A 239 -29.57 -13.97 -39.87
CA GLU A 239 -30.00 -15.11 -40.72
C GLU A 239 -29.06 -16.31 -40.59
N LYS A 240 -27.76 -16.08 -40.43
CA LYS A 240 -26.76 -17.14 -40.21
C LYS A 240 -26.80 -17.72 -38.79
N GLY A 241 -27.46 -17.04 -37.86
CA GLY A 241 -27.76 -17.52 -36.51
C GLY A 241 -26.62 -17.41 -35.50
N ASP A 242 -27.00 -17.54 -34.23
CA ASP A 242 -26.11 -17.34 -33.06
C ASP A 242 -24.85 -18.22 -33.10
N THR A 243 -24.97 -19.45 -33.61
CA THR A 243 -23.84 -20.38 -33.74
C THR A 243 -22.76 -19.88 -34.70
N HIS A 244 -23.15 -19.26 -35.81
CA HIS A 244 -22.21 -18.70 -36.77
C HIS A 244 -21.49 -17.49 -36.20
N ILE A 245 -22.24 -16.59 -35.56
CA ILE A 245 -21.71 -15.38 -34.92
C ILE A 245 -20.71 -15.74 -33.81
N ALA A 246 -21.03 -16.73 -32.97
CA ALA A 246 -20.15 -17.20 -31.91
C ALA A 246 -18.82 -17.76 -32.45
N LYS A 247 -18.86 -18.50 -33.57
CA LYS A 247 -17.65 -19.04 -34.22
C LYS A 247 -16.74 -17.93 -34.75
N LEU A 248 -17.30 -16.90 -35.39
CA LEU A 248 -16.54 -15.76 -35.90
C LEU A 248 -15.78 -15.05 -34.76
N ILE A 249 -16.46 -14.79 -33.65
CA ILE A 249 -15.86 -14.12 -32.49
C ILE A 249 -14.75 -14.98 -31.86
N LEU A 250 -14.97 -16.29 -31.73
CA LEU A 250 -13.96 -17.20 -31.17
C LEU A 250 -12.73 -17.35 -32.08
N GLN A 251 -12.92 -17.43 -33.39
CA GLN A 251 -11.81 -17.51 -34.34
C GLN A 251 -10.93 -16.26 -34.30
N ALA A 252 -11.53 -15.07 -34.21
CA ALA A 252 -10.78 -13.83 -34.05
C ALA A 252 -9.97 -13.79 -32.75
N ARG A 253 -10.53 -14.29 -31.64
CA ARG A 253 -9.83 -14.34 -30.34
C ARG A 253 -8.70 -15.36 -30.26
N GLN A 254 -8.69 -16.37 -31.12
CA GLN A 254 -7.62 -17.37 -31.20
C GLN A 254 -6.48 -16.91 -32.13
N GLY A 255 -6.73 -15.94 -33.00
CA GLY A 255 -5.76 -15.39 -33.95
C GLY A 255 -5.09 -14.07 -33.51
N ALA A 256 -5.44 -13.54 -32.34
CA ALA A 256 -4.85 -12.35 -31.71
C ALA A 256 -3.97 -12.75 -30.51
#